data_AF-A0A836UNL9-F1
#
_entry.id   AF-A0A836UNL9-F1
#
_cell.length_a   1.000
_cell.length_b   1.000
_cell.length_c   1.000
_cell.angle_alpha   90.00
_cell.angle_beta   90.00
_cell.angle_gamma   90.00
#
_symmetry.space_group_name_H-M   'P 1'
#
loop_
_entity.id
_entity.type
_entity.pdbx_description
1 polymer ?
#
loop_
_entity_poly.entity_id
_entity_poly.type
_entity_poly.pdbx_seq_one_letter_code
_entity_poly.pdbx_strand_id
1 'polypeptide(L)'
;MQTTHTPLHLFVPALCLLLLTAIPTQAQSQETLVNTLVAITLTDGTQVQGTILRQDKTHITIATSSGLEVRVPRGSIVSTRNIKSSNGALTRSDPNYSRLMFAPTGRPLRRGQGYWSNYYIFFPGITYGLTNQISITAGLSVFPGLGLGDQFLSLAPKIALYQNDDFALSAGTLYMKISDKGGGMAFLVGTKGSPDKSFTAGLGLGYINEKDEAVDFAAHPVILLGGNIRLSDSLALVSENWFITGENLGLGEQPIGIALRFFGKDLAVDLGAIIIGEIIKEGFPIPWLSAVYHFGD
;
A
#
# COMPACT_ATOMS: atom_id res chain seq x y z
N MET A 1 39.99 -45.67 -46.61
CA MET A 1 39.39 -45.67 -47.97
C MET A 1 38.33 -44.58 -47.98
N GLN A 2 38.52 -43.59 -48.87
CA GLN A 2 37.69 -42.44 -49.29
C GLN A 2 36.35 -42.21 -48.57
N THR A 3 36.06 -41.10 -47.87
CA THR A 3 35.86 -39.68 -48.28
C THR A 3 34.88 -39.43 -49.44
N THR A 4 33.65 -39.04 -49.12
CA THR A 4 32.77 -38.13 -49.89
C THR A 4 31.80 -37.47 -48.87
N HIS A 5 32.08 -36.30 -48.30
CA HIS A 5 31.88 -34.92 -48.79
C HIS A 5 30.44 -34.50 -49.14
N THR A 6 29.89 -33.67 -48.23
CA THR A 6 29.09 -32.43 -48.40
C THR A 6 27.60 -32.48 -48.86
N PRO A 7 26.77 -31.45 -48.55
CA PRO A 7 26.98 -30.31 -47.63
C PRO A 7 25.84 -30.00 -46.64
N LEU A 8 26.25 -29.22 -45.64
CA LEU A 8 25.50 -28.33 -44.76
C LEU A 8 24.68 -27.31 -45.56
N HIS A 9 23.37 -27.21 -45.29
CA HIS A 9 22.57 -26.04 -45.70
C HIS A 9 21.91 -25.38 -44.49
N LEU A 10 22.52 -24.26 -44.14
CA LEU A 10 22.05 -23.11 -43.38
C LEU A 10 20.69 -22.62 -43.92
N PHE A 11 19.63 -22.57 -43.10
CA PHE A 11 18.39 -21.84 -43.43
C PHE A 11 17.71 -21.28 -42.18
N VAL A 12 18.20 -20.13 -41.73
CA VAL A 12 17.48 -19.02 -41.06
C VAL A 12 18.09 -17.79 -41.74
N PRO A 13 17.36 -16.81 -42.30
CA PRO A 13 16.18 -16.17 -41.72
C PRO A 13 15.06 -15.82 -42.72
N ALA A 14 13.84 -15.52 -42.24
CA ALA A 14 12.90 -14.53 -42.79
C ALA A 14 11.45 -14.88 -42.37
N LEU A 15 11.06 -14.47 -41.18
CA LEU A 15 9.64 -14.20 -40.87
C LEU A 15 9.53 -12.86 -40.16
N CYS A 16 10.08 -11.84 -40.81
CA CYS A 16 9.93 -10.42 -40.50
C CYS A 16 9.55 -9.70 -41.79
N LEU A 17 8.30 -9.85 -42.25
CA LEU A 17 7.54 -8.85 -43.02
C LEU A 17 6.23 -9.48 -43.50
N LEU A 18 5.10 -8.99 -42.97
CA LEU A 18 3.79 -8.81 -43.62
C LEU A 18 2.69 -8.90 -42.56
N LEU A 19 2.47 -7.76 -41.90
CA LEU A 19 1.17 -7.33 -41.36
C LEU A 19 1.25 -5.81 -41.05
N LEU A 20 1.73 -5.05 -42.04
CA LEU A 20 1.29 -3.66 -42.20
C LEU A 20 0.03 -3.71 -43.05
N THR A 21 -1.14 -3.52 -42.43
CA THR A 21 -2.25 -2.70 -42.95
C THR A 21 -3.47 -2.88 -42.04
N ALA A 22 -3.66 -1.92 -41.15
CA ALA A 22 -4.95 -1.32 -40.76
C ALA A 22 -4.72 -0.62 -39.41
N ILE A 23 -4.18 0.60 -39.44
CA ILE A 23 -4.38 1.51 -38.31
C ILE A 23 -5.77 2.09 -38.54
N PRO A 24 -6.81 1.72 -37.76
CA PRO A 24 -8.02 2.50 -37.78
C PRO A 24 -7.64 3.88 -37.26
N THR A 25 -7.74 4.89 -38.13
CA THR A 25 -7.67 6.30 -37.76
C THR A 25 -8.82 6.55 -36.79
N GLN A 26 -8.59 6.38 -35.49
CA GLN A 26 -9.50 6.90 -34.49
C GLN A 26 -9.42 8.41 -34.58
N ALA A 27 -10.43 9.01 -35.22
CA ALA A 27 -10.76 10.39 -35.02
C ALA A 27 -10.97 10.59 -33.51
N GLN A 28 -10.05 11.30 -32.88
CA GLN A 28 -10.15 11.65 -31.46
C GLN A 28 -11.28 12.67 -31.34
N SER A 29 -12.50 12.19 -31.09
CA SER A 29 -13.58 13.06 -30.64
C SER A 29 -13.16 13.65 -29.31
N GLN A 30 -12.93 14.96 -29.28
CA GLN A 30 -12.66 15.70 -28.06
C GLN A 30 -13.92 15.65 -27.19
N GLU A 31 -14.00 14.65 -26.31
CA GLU A 31 -15.04 14.57 -25.29
C GLU A 31 -15.01 15.88 -24.49
N THR A 32 -16.09 16.62 -24.54
CA THR A 32 -16.26 17.85 -23.78
C THR A 32 -16.39 17.48 -22.30
N LEU A 33 -15.29 17.51 -21.54
CA LEU A 33 -15.19 17.15 -20.11
C LEU A 33 -15.92 18.13 -19.17
N VAL A 34 -16.89 18.90 -19.66
CA VAL A 34 -17.66 19.85 -18.84
C VAL A 34 -18.46 19.06 -17.80
N ASN A 35 -18.51 19.57 -16.57
CA ASN A 35 -19.14 18.94 -15.41
C ASN A 35 -18.46 17.65 -14.91
N THR A 36 -17.19 17.43 -15.25
CA THR A 36 -16.38 16.32 -14.73
C THR A 36 -15.47 16.81 -13.61
N LEU A 37 -15.42 16.07 -12.50
CA LEU A 37 -14.46 16.30 -11.43
C LEU A 37 -13.07 15.84 -11.86
N VAL A 38 -12.07 16.72 -11.76
CA VAL A 38 -10.70 16.42 -12.17
C VAL A 38 -9.70 16.84 -11.11
N ALA A 39 -8.56 16.13 -11.06
CA ALA A 39 -7.34 16.60 -10.44
C ALA A 39 -6.37 17.07 -11.55
N ILE A 40 -5.86 18.28 -11.41
CA ILE A 40 -4.94 18.94 -12.34
C ILE A 40 -3.60 19.10 -11.65
N THR A 41 -2.53 18.54 -12.22
CA THR A 41 -1.16 18.75 -11.75
C THR A 41 -0.47 19.78 -12.64
N LEU A 42 0.11 20.82 -12.03
CA LEU A 42 0.79 21.90 -12.74
C LEU A 42 2.30 21.66 -12.90
N THR A 43 2.94 22.45 -13.76
CA THR A 43 4.39 22.39 -14.03
C THR A 43 5.26 22.71 -12.82
N ASP A 44 4.74 23.45 -11.85
CA ASP A 44 5.39 23.74 -10.57
C ASP A 44 5.13 22.67 -9.50
N GLY A 45 4.36 21.61 -9.83
CA GLY A 45 3.99 20.54 -8.91
C GLY A 45 2.69 20.78 -8.13
N THR A 46 2.09 21.96 -8.23
CA THR A 46 0.80 22.27 -7.57
C THR A 46 -0.29 21.33 -8.08
N GLN A 47 -1.12 20.80 -7.16
CA GLN A 47 -2.31 20.03 -7.51
C GLN A 47 -3.57 20.82 -7.20
N VAL A 48 -4.45 20.93 -8.20
CA VAL A 48 -5.74 21.63 -8.07
C VAL A 48 -6.86 20.66 -8.43
N GLN A 49 -7.83 20.50 -7.53
CA GLN A 49 -8.98 19.64 -7.74
C GLN A 49 -10.26 20.48 -7.90
N GLY A 50 -11.09 20.14 -8.88
CA GLY A 50 -12.35 20.82 -9.09
C GLY A 50 -13.16 20.26 -10.25
N THR A 51 -14.42 20.68 -10.31
CA THR A 51 -15.34 20.34 -11.41
C THR A 51 -15.09 21.29 -12.57
N ILE A 52 -14.86 20.76 -13.78
CA ILE A 52 -14.67 21.58 -14.97
C ILE A 52 -15.95 22.36 -15.28
N LEU A 53 -15.87 23.68 -15.17
CA LEU A 53 -16.94 24.60 -15.58
C LEU A 53 -16.83 24.91 -17.08
N ARG A 54 -15.60 25.15 -17.55
CA ARG A 54 -15.34 25.57 -18.92
C ARG A 54 -13.95 25.14 -19.37
N GLN A 55 -13.82 24.81 -20.65
CA GLN A 55 -12.53 24.62 -21.31
C GLN A 55 -12.48 25.45 -22.59
N ASP A 56 -11.35 26.11 -22.81
CA ASP A 56 -11.03 26.71 -24.10
C ASP A 56 -9.63 26.25 -24.56
N LYS A 57 -9.14 26.78 -25.68
CA LYS A 57 -7.83 26.39 -26.25
C LYS A 57 -6.64 26.80 -25.38
N THR A 58 -6.85 27.71 -24.44
CA THR A 58 -5.80 28.38 -23.64
C THR A 58 -5.90 28.07 -22.16
N HIS A 59 -7.09 27.83 -21.63
CA HIS A 59 -7.37 27.67 -20.21
C HIS A 59 -8.40 26.57 -19.93
N ILE A 60 -8.35 26.04 -18.72
CA ILE A 60 -9.37 25.21 -18.09
C ILE A 60 -9.85 25.96 -16.85
N THR A 61 -11.15 26.21 -16.73
CA THR A 61 -11.78 26.78 -15.53
C THR A 61 -12.44 25.65 -14.74
N ILE A 62 -12.08 25.53 -13.47
CA ILE A 62 -12.66 24.57 -12.53
C ILE A 62 -13.30 25.27 -11.34
N ALA A 63 -14.38 24.69 -10.81
CA ALA A 63 -14.92 25.03 -9.50
C ALA A 63 -14.31 24.10 -8.45
N THR A 64 -13.61 24.66 -7.48
CA THR A 64 -13.14 23.92 -6.30
C THR A 64 -14.31 23.50 -5.40
N SER A 65 -14.07 22.59 -4.45
CA SER A 65 -15.09 22.16 -3.48
C SER A 65 -15.63 23.30 -2.60
N SER A 66 -14.87 24.39 -2.42
CA SER A 66 -15.30 25.59 -1.70
C SER A 66 -16.07 26.59 -2.57
N GLY A 67 -16.35 26.25 -3.83
CA GLY A 67 -17.05 27.12 -4.78
C GLY A 67 -16.18 28.21 -5.41
N LEU A 68 -14.86 28.19 -5.20
CA LEU A 68 -13.95 29.12 -5.88
C LEU A 68 -13.74 28.69 -7.33
N GLU A 69 -13.86 29.64 -8.25
CA GLU A 69 -13.48 29.44 -9.64
C GLU A 69 -11.98 29.66 -9.82
N VAL A 70 -11.30 28.62 -10.28
CA VAL A 70 -9.86 28.64 -10.57
C VAL A 70 -9.65 28.47 -12.06
N ARG A 71 -8.96 29.42 -12.67
CA ARG A 71 -8.63 29.42 -14.10
C ARG A 71 -7.17 29.00 -14.28
N VAL A 72 -6.97 27.83 -14.88
CA VAL A 72 -5.65 27.21 -15.08
C VAL A 72 -5.23 27.32 -16.55
N PRO A 73 -4.06 27.91 -16.88
CA PRO A 73 -3.52 27.89 -18.24
C PRO A 73 -3.18 26.48 -18.70
N ARG A 74 -3.57 26.08 -19.91
CA ARG A 74 -3.25 24.74 -20.44
C ARG A 74 -1.75 24.48 -20.54
N GLY A 75 -0.96 25.51 -20.82
CA GLY A 75 0.50 25.42 -20.90
C GLY A 75 1.19 25.12 -19.57
N SER A 76 0.50 25.32 -18.44
CA SER A 76 1.01 24.97 -17.12
C SER A 76 0.52 23.61 -16.62
N ILE A 77 -0.26 22.85 -17.41
CA ILE A 77 -0.81 21.55 -17.00
C ILE A 77 0.12 20.43 -17.45
N VAL A 78 0.62 19.66 -16.49
CA VAL A 78 1.39 18.42 -16.74
C VAL A 78 0.45 17.25 -16.95
N SER A 79 -0.61 17.14 -16.15
CA SER A 79 -1.60 16.08 -16.29
C SER A 79 -2.98 16.48 -15.76
N THR A 80 -4.00 15.85 -16.32
CA THR A 80 -5.40 15.97 -15.88
C THR A 80 -5.94 14.57 -15.67
N ARG A 81 -6.37 14.25 -14.44
CA ARG A 81 -6.95 12.94 -14.09
C ARG A 81 -8.43 13.10 -13.80
N ASN A 82 -9.27 12.39 -14.55
CA ASN A 82 -10.70 12.30 -14.26
C ASN A 82 -10.90 11.53 -12.95
N ILE A 83 -11.58 12.17 -12.00
CA ILE A 83 -12.02 11.53 -10.77
C ILE A 83 -13.43 11.02 -11.06
N LYS A 84 -13.58 9.69 -11.23
CA LYS A 84 -14.91 9.09 -11.41
C LYS A 84 -15.77 9.48 -10.21
N SER A 85 -16.80 10.27 -10.47
CA SER A 85 -17.77 10.71 -9.47
C SER A 85 -18.58 9.51 -9.00
N SER A 86 -18.23 8.93 -7.86
CA SER A 86 -19.17 8.12 -7.10
C SER A 86 -19.95 9.08 -6.20
N ASN A 87 -21.24 9.28 -6.48
CA ASN A 87 -22.26 9.83 -5.56
C ASN A 87 -21.75 10.64 -4.35
N GLY A 88 -21.21 11.84 -4.59
CA GLY A 88 -20.59 12.68 -3.56
C GLY A 88 -19.07 12.55 -3.61
N ALA A 89 -18.42 13.50 -4.26
CA ALA A 89 -16.98 13.52 -4.45
C ALA A 89 -16.26 13.38 -3.12
N LEU A 90 -15.48 12.31 -2.97
CA LEU A 90 -14.58 12.15 -1.84
C LEU A 90 -13.49 13.24 -1.94
N THR A 91 -13.50 14.18 -1.01
CA THR A 91 -12.60 15.35 -1.00
C THR A 91 -11.36 15.16 -0.15
N ARG A 92 -11.43 14.30 0.87
CA ARG A 92 -10.28 13.99 1.74
C ARG A 92 -9.43 12.86 1.12
N SER A 93 -8.25 12.57 1.65
CA SER A 93 -7.54 11.30 1.38
C SER A 93 -7.40 10.54 2.68
N ASP A 94 -7.49 9.20 2.65
CA ASP A 94 -7.10 8.38 3.82
C ASP A 94 -5.57 8.46 3.95
N PRO A 95 -5.04 8.99 5.07
CA PRO A 95 -3.60 9.12 5.24
C PRO A 95 -2.91 7.75 5.40
N ASN A 96 -3.63 6.66 5.68
CA ASN A 96 -3.06 5.32 5.90
C ASN A 96 -2.87 4.48 4.63
N TYR A 97 -2.38 5.09 3.55
CA TYR A 97 -2.14 4.35 2.29
C TYR A 97 -1.00 3.33 2.37
N SER A 98 -0.09 3.49 3.34
CA SER A 98 1.13 2.68 3.53
C SER A 98 0.95 1.50 4.52
N ARG A 99 -0.24 1.31 5.10
CA ARG A 99 -0.54 0.25 6.08
C ARG A 99 -1.98 -0.30 5.99
N LEU A 100 -2.12 -1.56 6.36
CA LEU A 100 -3.39 -2.20 6.70
C LEU A 100 -3.70 -1.96 8.20
N MET A 101 -4.21 -2.95 8.92
CA MET A 101 -4.45 -2.85 10.37
C MET A 101 -3.13 -2.82 11.12
N PHE A 102 -2.22 -3.75 10.86
CA PHE A 102 -0.87 -3.77 11.42
C PHE A 102 0.18 -3.79 10.31
N ALA A 103 -0.01 -4.66 9.32
CA ALA A 103 0.97 -4.89 8.27
C ALA A 103 1.22 -3.65 7.39
N PRO A 104 2.45 -3.46 6.88
CA PRO A 104 2.69 -2.49 5.82
C PRO A 104 2.01 -2.92 4.52
N THR A 105 1.65 -1.95 3.68
CA THR A 105 1.34 -2.20 2.27
C THR A 105 2.62 -2.13 1.44
N GLY A 106 2.53 -2.53 0.16
CA GLY A 106 3.59 -2.36 -0.82
C GLY A 106 3.90 -0.90 -1.14
N ARG A 107 3.07 0.07 -0.72
CA ARG A 107 3.31 1.49 -0.97
C ARG A 107 4.37 2.06 0.00
N PRO A 108 5.40 2.75 -0.49
CA PRO A 108 6.36 3.42 0.38
C PRO A 108 5.75 4.66 1.03
N LEU A 109 6.24 4.99 2.22
CA LEU A 109 6.03 6.31 2.80
C LEU A 109 7.00 7.30 2.12
N ARG A 110 6.52 8.50 1.78
CA ARG A 110 7.37 9.51 1.10
C ARG A 110 8.39 10.09 2.05
N ARG A 111 9.46 10.66 1.48
CA ARG A 111 10.49 11.35 2.26
C ARG A 111 9.87 12.44 3.13
N GLY A 112 10.20 12.47 4.41
CA GLY A 112 9.73 13.49 5.34
C GLY A 112 8.34 13.22 5.93
N GLN A 113 7.57 12.30 5.34
CA GLN A 113 6.30 11.86 5.91
C GLN A 113 6.54 10.82 7.00
N GLY A 114 5.68 10.83 8.00
CA GLY A 114 5.76 9.95 9.15
C GLY A 114 4.42 9.82 9.86
N TYR A 115 4.33 8.86 10.77
CA TYR A 115 3.21 8.78 11.69
C TYR A 115 3.62 8.15 13.01
N TRP A 116 2.97 8.61 14.07
CA TRP A 116 2.92 7.91 15.35
C TRP A 116 1.79 6.89 15.29
N SER A 117 2.06 5.67 15.70
CA SER A 117 1.03 4.64 15.83
C SER A 117 0.97 4.16 17.27
N ASN A 118 -0.21 3.72 17.68
CA ASN A 118 -0.39 3.01 18.91
C ASN A 118 -1.43 1.90 18.71
N TYR A 119 -1.05 0.67 19.04
CA TYR A 119 -1.95 -0.47 19.06
C TYR A 119 -2.27 -0.83 20.50
N TYR A 120 -3.54 -1.07 20.80
CA TYR A 120 -4.02 -1.47 22.13
C TYR A 120 -3.52 -0.64 23.32
N ILE A 121 -3.14 0.63 23.14
CA ILE A 121 -2.52 1.49 24.17
C ILE A 121 -1.09 1.06 24.52
N PHE A 122 -0.81 -0.25 24.52
CA PHE A 122 0.46 -0.83 24.98
C PHE A 122 1.58 -0.86 23.95
N PHE A 123 1.30 -0.56 22.68
CA PHE A 123 2.25 -0.73 21.58
C PHE A 123 2.48 0.58 20.81
N PRO A 124 3.11 1.60 21.41
CA PRO A 124 3.51 2.80 20.68
C PRO A 124 4.59 2.49 19.64
N GLY A 125 4.53 3.22 18.54
CA GLY A 125 5.54 3.19 17.49
C GLY A 125 5.57 4.48 16.68
N ILE A 126 6.63 4.61 15.90
CA ILE A 126 6.84 5.68 14.94
C ILE A 126 7.28 5.06 13.62
N THR A 127 6.69 5.52 12.52
CA THR A 127 7.14 5.23 11.17
C THR A 127 7.59 6.52 10.51
N TYR A 128 8.71 6.47 9.78
CA TYR A 128 9.27 7.63 9.09
C TYR A 128 9.87 7.27 7.73
N GLY A 129 9.56 8.08 6.71
CA GLY A 129 10.12 7.97 5.37
C GLY A 129 11.46 8.69 5.27
N LEU A 130 12.55 7.91 5.24
CA LEU A 130 13.91 8.43 5.07
C LEU A 130 14.16 8.95 3.65
N THR A 131 13.60 8.24 2.66
CA THR A 131 13.58 8.63 1.24
C THR A 131 12.19 8.35 0.66
N ASN A 132 12.02 8.54 -0.65
CA ASN A 132 10.77 8.15 -1.33
C ASN A 132 10.63 6.63 -1.53
N GLN A 133 11.64 5.85 -1.14
CA GLN A 133 11.65 4.39 -1.24
C GLN A 133 11.90 3.70 0.10
N ILE A 134 12.60 4.34 1.02
CA ILE A 134 13.02 3.75 2.29
C ILE A 134 12.24 4.37 3.43
N SER A 135 11.59 3.52 4.22
CA SER A 135 10.96 3.90 5.48
C SER A 135 11.43 2.99 6.61
N ILE A 136 11.39 3.49 7.83
CA ILE A 136 11.67 2.70 9.03
C ILE A 136 10.53 2.86 10.02
N THR A 137 10.10 1.74 10.61
CA THR A 137 9.22 1.75 11.77
C THR A 137 10.01 1.31 12.99
N ALA A 138 9.84 1.99 14.11
CA ALA A 138 10.35 1.56 15.41
C ALA A 138 9.20 1.55 16.41
N GLY A 139 9.17 0.56 17.29
CA GLY A 139 8.14 0.44 18.32
C GLY A 139 8.66 -0.20 19.59
N LEU A 140 7.86 -0.12 20.64
CA LEU A 140 8.13 -0.75 21.92
C LEU A 140 6.83 -1.13 22.63
N SER A 141 6.87 -2.04 23.60
CA SER A 141 5.79 -2.14 24.58
C SER A 141 5.95 -1.14 25.71
N VAL A 142 4.81 -0.78 26.29
CA VAL A 142 4.71 0.01 27.52
C VAL A 142 3.80 -0.68 28.55
N PHE A 143 4.01 -1.97 28.80
CA PHE A 143 3.23 -2.70 29.80
C PHE A 143 3.60 -2.23 31.22
N PRO A 144 2.62 -1.79 32.03
CA PRO A 144 2.89 -1.41 33.42
C PRO A 144 3.46 -2.58 34.22
N GLY A 145 4.45 -2.30 35.08
CA GLY A 145 5.05 -3.30 35.96
C GLY A 145 6.21 -4.11 35.35
N LEU A 146 6.47 -4.01 34.05
CA LEU A 146 7.66 -4.59 33.43
C LEU A 146 8.84 -3.60 33.45
N GLY A 147 10.06 -4.10 33.71
CA GLY A 147 11.28 -3.32 33.57
C GLY A 147 11.55 -2.97 32.10
N LEU A 148 12.34 -1.92 31.83
CA LEU A 148 12.65 -1.48 30.47
C LEU A 148 13.29 -2.58 29.60
N GLY A 149 14.04 -3.51 30.20
CA GLY A 149 14.65 -4.66 29.51
C GLY A 149 13.66 -5.77 29.15
N ASP A 150 12.51 -5.83 29.81
CA ASP A 150 11.47 -6.84 29.61
C ASP A 150 10.34 -6.35 28.69
N GLN A 151 10.37 -5.06 28.33
CA GLN A 151 9.55 -4.54 27.24
C GLN A 151 10.08 -5.08 25.92
N PHE A 152 9.19 -5.45 25.00
CA PHE A 152 9.64 -5.78 23.66
C PHE A 152 9.99 -4.50 22.90
N LEU A 153 10.98 -4.60 22.02
CA LEU A 153 11.40 -3.56 21.09
C LEU A 153 11.21 -4.08 19.67
N SER A 154 10.78 -3.22 18.75
CA SER A 154 10.65 -3.56 17.34
C SER A 154 11.33 -2.54 16.42
N LEU A 155 11.89 -3.04 15.33
CA LEU A 155 12.46 -2.24 14.26
C LEU A 155 12.11 -2.87 12.92
N ALA A 156 11.51 -2.11 12.02
CA ALA A 156 11.09 -2.61 10.73
C ALA A 156 11.48 -1.66 9.59
N PRO A 157 12.70 -1.78 9.03
CA PRO A 157 13.03 -1.12 7.78
C PRO A 157 12.27 -1.75 6.60
N LYS A 158 11.82 -0.91 5.68
CA LYS A 158 11.12 -1.28 4.45
C LYS A 158 11.67 -0.49 3.27
N ILE A 159 11.89 -1.15 2.15
CA ILE A 159 12.32 -0.57 0.89
C ILE A 159 11.31 -0.88 -0.22
N ALA A 160 10.90 0.14 -0.97
CA ALA A 160 10.13 -0.04 -2.20
C ALA A 160 11.06 -0.50 -3.34
N LEU A 161 10.70 -1.65 -3.92
CA LEU A 161 11.40 -2.25 -5.04
C LEU A 161 10.83 -1.76 -6.38
N TYR A 162 9.52 -1.50 -6.40
CA TYR A 162 8.81 -1.03 -7.58
C TYR A 162 7.57 -0.24 -7.19
N GLN A 163 7.27 0.83 -7.93
CA GLN A 163 6.02 1.58 -7.76
C GLN A 163 5.60 2.23 -9.07
N ASN A 164 4.31 2.12 -9.38
CA ASN A 164 3.60 2.94 -10.36
C ASN A 164 2.23 3.35 -9.79
N ASP A 165 1.36 3.90 -10.64
CA ASP A 165 0.05 4.42 -10.25
C ASP A 165 -0.96 3.36 -9.78
N ASP A 166 -0.81 2.10 -10.18
CA ASP A 166 -1.75 1.00 -9.87
C ASP A 166 -1.11 -0.12 -9.03
N PHE A 167 0.22 -0.19 -8.95
CA PHE A 167 0.93 -1.27 -8.28
C PHE A 167 2.17 -0.78 -7.55
N ALA A 168 2.38 -1.29 -6.34
CA ALA A 168 3.57 -1.06 -5.55
C ALA A 168 4.06 -2.36 -4.91
N LEU A 169 5.37 -2.56 -4.89
CA LEU A 169 6.05 -3.71 -4.31
C LEU A 169 7.15 -3.23 -3.36
N SER A 170 7.14 -3.74 -2.14
CA SER A 170 8.15 -3.45 -1.13
C SER A 170 8.66 -4.73 -0.49
N ALA A 171 9.90 -4.70 -0.02
CA ALA A 171 10.47 -5.72 0.85
C ALA A 171 10.96 -5.09 2.15
N GLY A 172 11.08 -5.88 3.20
CA GLY A 172 11.58 -5.40 4.48
C GLY A 172 11.83 -6.52 5.45
N THR A 173 12.17 -6.15 6.66
CA THR A 173 12.25 -7.07 7.79
C THR A 173 11.61 -6.41 8.99
N LEU A 174 10.86 -7.16 9.79
CA LEU A 174 10.47 -6.79 11.14
C LEU A 174 11.43 -7.54 12.06
N TYR A 175 12.21 -6.82 12.86
CA TYR A 175 12.97 -7.37 13.97
C TYR A 175 12.24 -7.04 15.27
N MET A 176 12.14 -8.01 16.17
CA MET A 176 11.59 -7.89 17.49
C MET A 176 12.54 -8.49 18.51
N LYS A 177 12.66 -7.85 19.66
CA LYS A 177 13.47 -8.33 20.78
C LYS A 177 12.66 -8.27 22.06
N ILE A 178 12.66 -9.36 22.83
CA ILE A 178 12.08 -9.45 24.18
C ILE A 178 13.16 -10.00 25.11
N SER A 179 13.54 -9.23 26.14
CA SER A 179 14.65 -9.59 27.03
C SER A 179 15.91 -9.91 26.19
N ASP A 180 16.44 -11.13 26.26
CA ASP A 180 17.61 -11.56 25.49
C ASP A 180 17.31 -12.31 24.19
N LYS A 181 16.02 -12.51 23.86
CA LYS A 181 15.60 -13.25 22.67
C LYS A 181 15.27 -12.30 21.53
N GLY A 182 15.91 -12.50 20.39
CA GLY A 182 15.69 -11.75 19.16
C GLY A 182 15.08 -12.63 18.08
N GLY A 183 14.26 -12.04 17.22
CA GLY A 183 13.69 -12.74 16.08
C GLY A 183 12.92 -11.77 15.22
N GLY A 184 12.24 -12.27 14.20
CA GLY A 184 11.55 -11.40 13.28
C GLY A 184 10.91 -12.09 12.10
N MET A 185 10.60 -11.28 11.11
CA MET A 185 10.03 -11.72 9.84
C MET A 185 10.62 -10.90 8.70
N ALA A 186 11.33 -11.55 7.79
CA ALA A 186 11.66 -10.96 6.49
C ALA A 186 10.42 -11.06 5.60
N PHE A 187 10.07 -9.99 4.89
CA PHE A 187 8.83 -9.97 4.12
C PHE A 187 8.97 -9.32 2.74
N LEU A 188 8.09 -9.73 1.84
CA LEU A 188 7.80 -9.12 0.56
C LEU A 188 6.31 -8.82 0.50
N VAL A 189 5.92 -7.61 0.12
CA VAL A 189 4.51 -7.18 0.09
C VAL A 189 4.21 -6.36 -1.16
N GLY A 190 3.18 -6.77 -1.88
CA GLY A 190 2.66 -6.10 -3.07
C GLY A 190 1.25 -5.56 -2.83
N THR A 191 0.96 -4.40 -3.38
CA THR A 191 -0.36 -3.76 -3.30
C THR A 191 -0.79 -3.29 -4.67
N LYS A 192 -2.02 -3.65 -5.05
CA LYS A 192 -2.65 -3.26 -6.31
C LYS A 192 -3.89 -2.38 -6.06
N GLY A 193 -4.10 -1.38 -6.90
CA GLY A 193 -5.22 -0.44 -6.87
C GLY A 193 -4.87 0.93 -6.32
N SER A 194 -5.87 1.78 -6.14
CA SER A 194 -5.72 3.12 -5.56
C SER A 194 -5.68 3.09 -4.03
N PRO A 195 -5.28 4.17 -3.34
CA PRO A 195 -5.42 4.27 -1.89
C PRO A 195 -6.87 4.03 -1.41
N ASP A 196 -7.86 4.50 -2.16
CA ASP A 196 -9.28 4.37 -1.80
C ASP A 196 -9.86 2.96 -2.05
N LYS A 197 -9.23 2.17 -2.93
CA LYS A 197 -9.63 0.79 -3.17
C LYS A 197 -8.42 -0.03 -3.58
N SER A 198 -7.90 -0.82 -2.65
CA SER A 198 -6.74 -1.66 -2.92
C SER A 198 -6.78 -3.01 -2.25
N PHE A 199 -6.01 -3.91 -2.84
CA PHE A 199 -5.72 -5.25 -2.37
C PHE A 199 -4.22 -5.37 -2.14
N THR A 200 -3.85 -5.99 -1.02
CA THR A 200 -2.46 -6.22 -0.61
C THR A 200 -2.26 -7.70 -0.38
N ALA A 201 -1.18 -8.24 -0.93
CA ALA A 201 -0.72 -9.59 -0.69
C ALA A 201 0.75 -9.58 -0.28
N GLY A 202 1.14 -10.41 0.67
CA GLY A 202 2.51 -10.51 1.14
C GLY A 202 2.91 -11.93 1.52
N LEU A 203 4.22 -12.14 1.56
CA LEU A 203 4.88 -13.34 2.04
C LEU A 203 5.88 -12.93 3.11
N GLY A 204 5.86 -13.62 4.24
CA GLY A 204 6.79 -13.42 5.35
C GLY A 204 7.49 -14.73 5.71
N LEU A 205 8.78 -14.69 5.99
CA LEU A 205 9.53 -15.80 6.54
C LEU A 205 10.02 -15.42 7.93
N GLY A 206 9.54 -16.14 8.93
CA GLY A 206 9.97 -15.98 10.32
C GLY A 206 11.44 -16.34 10.47
N TYR A 207 12.14 -15.66 11.38
CA TYR A 207 13.49 -16.05 11.77
C TYR A 207 13.74 -15.81 13.26
N ILE A 208 14.66 -16.58 13.82
CA ILE A 208 15.14 -16.45 15.18
C ILE A 208 16.61 -16.00 15.13
N ASN A 209 16.98 -15.08 16.01
CA ASN A 209 18.33 -14.54 16.13
C ASN A 209 18.76 -14.62 17.60
N GLU A 210 19.43 -15.73 17.93
CA GLU A 210 20.03 -15.96 19.24
C GLU A 210 21.50 -15.54 19.23
N LYS A 211 21.99 -15.11 20.39
CA LYS A 211 23.37 -14.66 20.54
C LYS A 211 24.31 -15.84 20.30
N ASP A 212 25.33 -15.64 19.48
CA ASP A 212 26.36 -16.62 19.15
C ASP A 212 25.88 -17.83 18.32
N GLU A 213 24.67 -17.76 17.75
CA GLU A 213 24.12 -18.75 16.81
C GLU A 213 23.88 -18.16 15.42
N ALA A 214 23.75 -19.03 14.40
CA ALA A 214 23.34 -18.61 13.07
C ALA A 214 21.85 -18.27 13.06
N VAL A 215 21.45 -17.29 12.23
CA VAL A 215 20.03 -16.95 12.06
C VAL A 215 19.30 -18.14 11.46
N ASP A 216 18.31 -18.66 12.20
CA ASP A 216 17.48 -19.77 11.76
C ASP A 216 16.16 -19.26 11.18
N PHE A 217 15.78 -19.75 10.00
CA PHE A 217 14.57 -19.34 9.29
C PHE A 217 13.51 -20.43 9.37
N ALA A 218 12.26 -20.02 9.54
CA ALA A 218 11.12 -20.91 9.46
C ALA A 218 11.10 -21.63 8.10
N ALA A 219 10.76 -22.92 8.10
CA ALA A 219 10.69 -23.72 6.89
C ALA A 219 9.55 -23.30 5.95
N HIS A 220 8.51 -22.67 6.50
CA HIS A 220 7.28 -22.34 5.79
C HIS A 220 6.94 -20.85 5.95
N PRO A 221 6.45 -20.19 4.89
CA PRO A 221 6.11 -18.78 4.94
C PRO A 221 4.76 -18.52 5.62
N VAL A 222 4.55 -17.28 6.02
CA VAL A 222 3.24 -16.72 6.36
C VAL A 222 2.74 -15.91 5.16
N ILE A 223 1.49 -16.13 4.76
CA ILE A 223 0.85 -15.37 3.68
C ILE A 223 -0.02 -14.29 4.31
N LEU A 224 0.17 -13.05 3.88
CA LEU A 224 -0.66 -11.91 4.25
C LEU A 224 -1.62 -11.60 3.11
N LEU A 225 -2.92 -11.49 3.38
CA LEU A 225 -3.91 -10.97 2.44
C LEU A 225 -4.75 -9.89 3.12
N GLY A 226 -4.91 -8.73 2.49
CA GLY A 226 -5.70 -7.65 3.05
C GLY A 226 -6.14 -6.63 2.02
N GLY A 227 -6.95 -5.68 2.45
CA GLY A 227 -7.48 -4.67 1.56
C GLY A 227 -7.96 -3.43 2.28
N ASN A 228 -8.14 -2.37 1.50
CA ASN A 228 -8.74 -1.12 1.93
C ASN A 228 -9.84 -0.74 0.94
N ILE A 229 -11.02 -0.41 1.44
CA ILE A 229 -12.13 0.13 0.66
C ILE A 229 -12.66 1.35 1.38
N ARG A 230 -12.48 2.53 0.78
CA ARG A 230 -13.03 3.77 1.30
C ARG A 230 -14.54 3.82 1.09
N LEU A 231 -15.24 4.19 2.16
CA LEU A 231 -16.69 4.26 2.23
C LEU A 231 -17.20 5.70 2.24
N SER A 232 -16.43 6.63 2.82
CA SER A 232 -16.77 8.07 2.88
C SER A 232 -15.52 8.95 3.02
N ASP A 233 -15.70 10.26 3.20
CA ASP A 233 -14.61 11.21 3.45
C ASP A 233 -13.88 11.05 4.78
N SER A 234 -14.35 10.16 5.63
CA SER A 234 -13.76 9.90 6.94
C SER A 234 -13.91 8.46 7.40
N LEU A 235 -14.26 7.55 6.48
CA LEU A 235 -14.50 6.15 6.80
C LEU A 235 -13.99 5.23 5.69
N ALA A 236 -13.27 4.19 6.10
CA ALA A 236 -12.88 3.07 5.24
C ALA A 236 -13.10 1.73 5.96
N LEU A 237 -13.26 0.67 5.17
CA LEU A 237 -13.20 -0.71 5.62
C LEU A 237 -11.82 -1.27 5.31
N VAL A 238 -11.15 -1.81 6.32
CA VAL A 238 -9.82 -2.43 6.20
C VAL A 238 -9.93 -3.88 6.61
N SER A 239 -9.26 -4.78 5.87
CA SER A 239 -9.09 -6.17 6.27
C SER A 239 -7.63 -6.58 6.23
N GLU A 240 -7.27 -7.51 7.11
CA GLU A 240 -5.93 -8.05 7.24
C GLU A 240 -5.98 -9.48 7.74
N ASN A 241 -5.49 -10.43 6.95
CA ASN A 241 -5.62 -11.86 7.20
C ASN A 241 -4.24 -12.50 7.08
N TRP A 242 -3.86 -13.29 8.08
CA TRP A 242 -2.58 -13.97 8.10
C TRP A 242 -2.80 -15.47 8.03
N PHE A 243 -2.14 -16.11 7.07
CA PHE A 243 -2.20 -17.56 6.87
C PHE A 243 -0.83 -18.15 7.17
N ILE A 244 -0.71 -18.79 8.32
CA ILE A 244 0.48 -19.52 8.72
C ILE A 244 0.48 -20.85 7.96
N THR A 245 1.52 -21.07 7.16
CA THR A 245 1.65 -22.30 6.36
C THR A 245 2.62 -23.28 7.03
N GLY A 246 2.53 -24.56 6.71
CA GLY A 246 3.45 -25.59 7.20
C GLY A 246 3.07 -26.24 8.53
N GLU A 247 2.21 -25.59 9.29
CA GLU A 247 1.47 -26.20 10.38
C GLU A 247 0.15 -26.72 9.78
N ASN A 248 -0.36 -27.86 10.25
CA ASN A 248 -1.63 -28.45 9.78
C ASN A 248 -2.86 -27.64 10.28
N LEU A 249 -2.76 -26.31 10.24
CA LEU A 249 -3.77 -25.37 10.69
C LEU A 249 -4.90 -25.29 9.65
N GLY A 250 -6.12 -25.59 10.09
CA GLY A 250 -7.32 -25.38 9.31
C GLY A 250 -7.66 -23.89 9.16
N LEU A 251 -8.56 -23.56 8.24
CA LEU A 251 -9.02 -22.17 8.06
C LEU A 251 -9.65 -21.56 9.33
N GLY A 252 -10.15 -22.38 10.24
CA GLY A 252 -10.71 -21.95 11.53
C GLY A 252 -9.66 -21.50 12.55
N GLU A 253 -8.39 -21.82 12.35
CA GLU A 253 -7.28 -21.45 13.25
C GLU A 253 -6.54 -20.20 12.76
N GLN A 254 -6.80 -19.78 11.51
CA GLN A 254 -6.13 -18.64 10.89
C GLN A 254 -6.75 -17.32 11.35
N PRO A 255 -5.95 -16.31 11.74
CA PRO A 255 -6.45 -15.01 12.14
C PRO A 255 -6.95 -14.18 10.95
N ILE A 256 -8.22 -13.79 11.02
CA ILE A 256 -8.93 -12.97 10.04
C ILE A 256 -9.28 -11.62 10.68
N GLY A 257 -8.68 -10.54 10.21
CA GLY A 257 -8.86 -9.19 10.74
C GLY A 257 -9.79 -8.34 9.88
N ILE A 258 -10.67 -7.60 10.53
CA ILE A 258 -11.53 -6.60 9.88
C ILE A 258 -11.71 -5.39 10.81
N ALA A 259 -11.63 -4.18 10.25
CA ALA A 259 -11.80 -2.94 11.01
C ALA A 259 -12.48 -1.84 10.18
N LEU A 260 -13.27 -1.02 10.88
CA LEU A 260 -13.67 0.30 10.39
C LEU A 260 -12.58 1.30 10.76
N ARG A 261 -12.03 1.97 9.74
CA ARG A 261 -11.04 3.04 9.86
C ARG A 261 -11.73 4.38 9.77
N PHE A 262 -11.77 5.10 10.89
CA PHE A 262 -12.22 6.48 10.95
C PHE A 262 -11.03 7.41 10.75
N PHE A 263 -11.09 8.38 9.85
CA PHE A 263 -9.95 9.24 9.57
C PHE A 263 -10.32 10.72 9.30
N GLY A 264 -9.46 11.60 9.79
CA GLY A 264 -9.41 13.02 9.49
C GLY A 264 -8.25 13.33 8.55
N LYS A 265 -7.72 14.55 8.62
CA LYS A 265 -6.53 14.95 7.85
C LYS A 265 -5.30 14.17 8.31
N ASP A 266 -5.03 14.22 9.62
CA ASP A 266 -3.80 13.68 10.20
C ASP A 266 -4.07 12.51 11.16
N LEU A 267 -5.25 12.44 11.77
CA LEU A 267 -5.62 11.38 12.72
C LEU A 267 -6.42 10.28 12.04
N ALA A 268 -6.13 9.02 12.38
CA ALA A 268 -6.96 7.88 12.06
C ALA A 268 -7.08 6.90 13.22
N VAL A 269 -8.22 6.24 13.33
CA VAL A 269 -8.53 5.24 14.36
C VAL A 269 -9.17 4.03 13.71
N ASP A 270 -8.62 2.85 13.98
CA ASP A 270 -9.20 1.58 13.54
C ASP A 270 -9.93 0.93 14.72
N LEU A 271 -11.22 0.64 14.53
CA LEU A 271 -12.05 -0.15 15.43
C LEU A 271 -12.49 -1.42 14.71
N GLY A 272 -12.11 -2.58 15.25
CA GLY A 272 -12.33 -3.84 14.56
C GLY A 272 -12.26 -5.06 15.45
N ALA A 273 -12.02 -6.19 14.81
CA ALA A 273 -11.76 -7.45 15.49
C ALA A 273 -10.83 -8.35 14.67
N ILE A 274 -10.08 -9.18 15.39
CA ILE A 274 -9.39 -10.35 14.86
C ILE A 274 -10.23 -11.57 15.23
N ILE A 275 -10.60 -12.32 14.21
CA ILE A 275 -11.46 -13.49 14.26
C ILE A 275 -10.59 -14.71 14.06
N ILE A 276 -10.57 -15.59 15.07
CA ILE A 276 -10.01 -16.93 14.96
C ILE A 276 -11.18 -17.87 15.28
N GLY A 277 -11.58 -18.68 14.31
CA GLY A 277 -12.79 -19.51 14.38
C GLY A 277 -12.83 -20.43 15.60
N GLU A 278 -11.69 -21.00 16.00
CA GLU A 278 -11.61 -21.83 17.21
C GLU A 278 -11.82 -21.03 18.49
N ILE A 279 -11.24 -19.83 18.59
CA ILE A 279 -11.40 -18.94 19.76
C ILE A 279 -12.87 -18.49 19.88
N ILE A 280 -13.55 -18.22 18.75
CA ILE A 280 -14.94 -17.75 18.76
C ILE A 280 -15.94 -18.84 19.15
N LYS A 281 -15.61 -20.12 18.97
CA LYS A 281 -16.48 -21.21 19.45
C LYS A 281 -16.66 -21.16 20.97
N GLU A 282 -15.67 -20.63 21.68
CA GLU A 282 -15.61 -20.62 23.15
C GLU A 282 -15.64 -19.21 23.75
N GLY A 283 -15.71 -18.16 22.92
CA GLY A 283 -15.57 -16.79 23.40
C GLY A 283 -15.96 -15.72 22.37
N PHE A 284 -15.29 -14.57 22.46
CA PHE A 284 -15.52 -13.42 21.59
C PHE A 284 -14.33 -13.20 20.64
N PRO A 285 -14.55 -12.57 19.47
CA PRO A 285 -13.45 -12.07 18.65
C PRO A 285 -12.51 -11.19 19.48
N ILE A 286 -11.21 -11.25 19.17
CA ILE A 286 -10.23 -10.37 19.80
C ILE A 286 -10.51 -8.95 19.31
N PRO A 287 -10.88 -7.99 20.16
CA PRO A 287 -11.15 -6.62 19.70
C PRO A 287 -9.89 -6.05 19.07
N TRP A 288 -10.00 -5.17 18.08
CA TRP A 288 -8.88 -4.44 17.49
C TRP A 288 -9.07 -2.95 17.72
N LEU A 289 -8.05 -2.30 18.27
CA LEU A 289 -7.99 -0.86 18.46
C LEU A 289 -6.60 -0.35 18.06
N SER A 290 -6.57 0.61 17.15
CA SER A 290 -5.35 1.36 16.86
C SER A 290 -5.65 2.83 16.62
N ALA A 291 -4.71 3.69 16.97
CA ALA A 291 -4.73 5.11 16.65
C ALA A 291 -3.43 5.51 15.95
N VAL A 292 -3.53 6.34 14.93
CA VAL A 292 -2.40 6.81 14.12
C VAL A 292 -2.49 8.31 13.89
N TYR A 293 -1.43 9.03 14.18
CA TYR A 293 -1.30 10.47 13.91
C TYR A 293 -0.17 10.72 12.92
N HIS A 294 -0.53 11.18 11.72
CA HIS A 294 0.36 11.47 10.61
C HIS A 294 0.98 12.87 10.75
N PHE A 295 2.20 13.00 10.23
CA PHE A 295 2.95 14.25 10.19
C PHE A 295 3.85 14.30 8.95
N GLY A 296 4.27 15.51 8.59
CA GLY A 296 5.03 15.76 7.37
C GLY A 296 4.13 15.91 6.14
N ASP A 297 4.52 16.78 5.23
CA ASP A 297 3.79 17.12 4.00
C ASP A 297 4.38 16.36 2.78
#